data_AF-A0A7X3K714-F1
#
_entry.id   AF-A0A7X3K714-F1
#
_cell.length_a   1.000
_cell.length_b   1.000
_cell.length_c   1.000
_cell.angle_alpha   90.00
_cell.angle_beta   90.00
_cell.angle_gamma   90.00
#
_symmetry.space_group_name_H-M   'P 1'
#
loop_
_entity.id
_entity.type
_entity.pdbx_description
1 polymer ?
#
loop_
_entity_poly.entity_id
_entity_poly.type
_entity_poly.pdbx_seq_one_letter_code
_entity_poly.pdbx_strand_id
1 'polypeptide(L)'
;MPLHPALRRLLHAVLILLAIASVHAQPLPAAVNTDPARAQVTLPEPANPALPSLILIGDSTVRNGRDDGQGKGAAGQWGWGNPVAAWFDPAKVNVVNRAVGGLSSRTYITSGHWERTLAFVRRGDIVVMQFGHNDAGAVNDTSRARGTIRGIGDESEEIDNLLTHRHETVHTYGWYLRKFVADIRAKGATPVICSPIPHKQWDAAGHAKRDRDTYGGWAAAVAQAEHVGFIDLNEGIARRYDALGHDAVVQLFPQTTPDEHTHTNWAGAVLNAQVVVEGMKALGDPRIAAWLKPRAPVNPQPPVREDDRPVVDARSVRAEAPRDASLPTLYLVGDSTVKSGGVNGAIGWGERTAPYFDARRINVVNAAIGGRSSRTYFTEGRWDKVRDQLKRGDVVLIQFGHNDGGRIGDPAMKNRASAQGTGAETVEDTRPDGTKEQVHSFGWYMARYVADAKAKGATVVLVSPVPHRDRWEEGRDFATFADWDREVAEANGALFMDLTLLVADGYRRIGAAKVDTLFADARTHTNAAGAEFNAERVVAGLKALPGNPLGAYFADRALAAQ
;
A
#
# COMPACT_ATOMS: atom_id res chain seq x y z
N MET A 1 38.21 10.22 30.40
CA MET A 1 36.90 10.93 30.37
C MET A 1 35.83 9.92 29.98
N PRO A 2 34.80 9.66 30.81
CA PRO A 2 33.74 8.75 30.40
C PRO A 2 32.75 9.48 29.47
N LEU A 3 32.39 8.81 28.37
CA LEU A 3 31.48 9.28 27.33
C LEU A 3 30.03 9.43 27.83
N HIS A 4 29.33 10.39 27.23
CA HIS A 4 27.99 10.88 27.57
C HIS A 4 26.88 9.80 27.44
N PRO A 5 25.91 9.72 28.36
CA PRO A 5 24.90 8.64 28.45
C PRO A 5 23.87 8.55 27.31
N ALA A 6 23.94 9.44 26.31
CA ALA A 6 23.09 9.37 25.11
C ALA A 6 23.61 8.37 24.05
N LEU A 7 24.88 7.96 24.12
CA LEU A 7 25.48 7.02 23.15
C LEU A 7 25.31 5.54 23.53
N ARG A 8 24.82 5.25 24.75
CA ARG A 8 24.64 3.88 25.26
C ARG A 8 23.32 3.21 24.86
N ARG A 9 22.35 3.98 24.35
CA ARG A 9 21.02 3.44 23.94
C ARG A 9 20.94 3.02 22.47
N LEU A 10 21.99 3.24 21.66
CA LEU A 10 22.05 2.78 20.27
C LEU A 10 22.75 1.42 20.09
N LEU A 11 23.46 0.92 21.11
CA LEU A 11 24.32 -0.28 21.01
C LEU A 11 23.73 -1.57 21.59
N HIS A 12 22.49 -1.56 22.09
CA HIS A 12 21.81 -2.77 22.60
C HIS A 12 20.77 -3.37 21.62
N ALA A 13 20.63 -2.83 20.41
CA ALA A 13 19.68 -3.32 19.41
C ALA A 13 20.32 -4.13 18.26
N VAL A 14 21.64 -4.41 18.31
CA VAL A 14 22.37 -5.06 17.19
C VAL A 14 23.00 -6.41 17.55
N LEU A 15 22.82 -6.93 18.78
CA LEU A 15 23.58 -8.11 19.25
C LEU A 15 22.75 -9.31 19.75
N ILE A 16 21.55 -9.53 19.20
CA ILE A 16 20.87 -10.84 19.31
C ILE A 16 20.24 -11.18 17.94
N LEU A 17 21.06 -11.67 17.02
CA LEU A 17 20.64 -12.47 15.85
C LEU A 17 21.89 -13.13 15.25
N LEU A 18 22.48 -14.05 16.01
CA LEU A 18 23.51 -14.97 15.53
C LEU A 18 23.11 -16.39 15.93
N ALA A 19 22.30 -17.02 15.09
CA ALA A 19 22.27 -18.47 14.94
C ALA A 19 21.61 -18.88 13.61
N ILE A 20 22.47 -19.26 12.66
CA ILE A 20 22.29 -20.26 11.61
C ILE A 20 21.18 -19.99 10.56
N ALA A 21 21.60 -19.49 9.40
CA ALA A 21 21.04 -19.93 8.12
C ALA A 21 22.13 -19.80 7.03
N SER A 22 22.53 -20.94 6.46
CA SER A 22 23.34 -20.98 5.25
C SER A 22 22.49 -20.47 4.08
N VAL A 23 22.59 -19.18 3.79
CA VAL A 23 21.83 -18.53 2.71
C VAL A 23 22.47 -18.88 1.37
N HIS A 24 21.76 -19.64 0.56
CA HIS A 24 22.04 -19.74 -0.87
C HIS A 24 21.71 -18.39 -1.52
N ALA A 25 22.74 -17.64 -1.92
CA ALA A 25 22.58 -16.38 -2.64
C ALA A 25 21.91 -16.63 -4.00
N GLN A 26 20.76 -16.00 -4.25
CA GLN A 26 20.11 -16.01 -5.56
C GLN A 26 20.51 -14.77 -6.38
N PRO A 27 20.65 -14.91 -7.71
CA PRO A 27 21.01 -13.82 -8.61
C PRO A 27 19.93 -12.73 -8.64
N LEU A 28 20.34 -11.48 -8.88
CA LEU A 28 19.43 -10.36 -9.13
C LEU A 28 18.54 -10.65 -10.36
N PRO A 29 17.24 -10.32 -10.33
CA PRO A 29 16.41 -10.41 -11.53
C PRO A 29 16.94 -9.49 -12.63
N ALA A 30 16.75 -9.90 -13.89
CA ALA A 30 17.13 -9.09 -15.04
C ALA A 30 16.45 -7.71 -14.99
N ALA A 31 17.15 -6.67 -15.46
CA ALA A 31 16.62 -5.31 -15.52
C ALA A 31 15.25 -5.31 -16.25
N VAL A 32 14.25 -4.67 -15.63
CA VAL A 32 12.91 -4.52 -16.23
C VAL A 32 13.08 -3.88 -17.60
N ASN A 33 12.49 -4.51 -18.61
CA ASN A 33 12.52 -4.06 -19.99
C ASN A 33 12.06 -2.59 -20.08
N THR A 34 12.94 -1.72 -20.59
CA THR A 34 12.72 -0.27 -20.74
C THR A 34 11.92 0.08 -22.00
N ASP A 35 11.41 -0.93 -22.73
CA ASP A 35 10.49 -0.73 -23.85
C ASP A 35 9.19 -0.06 -23.35
N PRO A 36 8.87 1.15 -23.85
CA PRO A 36 7.62 1.85 -23.58
C PRO A 36 6.36 0.99 -23.77
N ALA A 37 6.39 0.03 -24.70
CA ALA A 37 5.25 -0.84 -25.00
C ALA A 37 5.04 -1.93 -23.94
N ARG A 38 6.02 -2.19 -23.07
CA ARG A 38 6.01 -3.30 -22.11
C ARG A 38 6.04 -2.84 -20.64
N ALA A 39 6.35 -1.58 -20.36
CA ALA A 39 6.31 -1.01 -19.02
C ALA A 39 4.87 -0.65 -18.57
N GLN A 40 4.02 -1.65 -18.31
CA GLN A 40 2.71 -1.43 -17.67
C GLN A 40 2.89 -1.19 -16.16
N VAL A 41 3.34 0.00 -15.78
CA VAL A 41 3.35 0.45 -14.38
C VAL A 41 2.18 1.38 -14.15
N THR A 42 1.21 0.95 -13.32
CA THR A 42 0.19 1.85 -12.80
C THR A 42 0.85 2.78 -11.79
N LEU A 43 0.88 4.06 -12.11
CA LEU A 43 1.46 5.10 -11.27
C LEU A 43 0.33 5.92 -10.64
N PRO A 44 0.48 6.39 -9.39
CA PRO A 44 -0.54 7.18 -8.71
C PRO A 44 -0.82 8.49 -9.46
N GLU A 45 -2.04 9.00 -9.29
CA GLU A 45 -2.48 10.33 -9.70
C GLU A 45 -2.92 11.11 -8.45
N PRO A 46 -3.13 12.43 -8.52
CA PRO A 46 -3.64 13.20 -7.37
C PRO A 46 -4.95 12.61 -6.83
N ALA A 47 -4.94 12.17 -5.56
CA ALA A 47 -6.08 11.50 -4.95
C ALA A 47 -7.24 12.48 -4.66
N ASN A 48 -6.92 13.72 -4.30
CA ASN A 48 -7.89 14.78 -4.08
C ASN A 48 -7.65 15.92 -5.09
N PRO A 49 -8.53 16.08 -6.10
CA PRO A 49 -8.38 17.13 -7.10
C PRO A 49 -8.58 18.55 -6.55
N ALA A 50 -9.01 18.73 -5.30
CA ALA A 50 -9.09 20.04 -4.66
C ALA A 50 -7.77 20.48 -4.00
N LEU A 51 -6.82 19.56 -3.75
CA LEU A 51 -5.55 19.86 -3.07
C LEU A 51 -4.39 20.06 -4.05
N PRO A 52 -3.40 20.91 -3.75
CA PRO A 52 -2.16 20.98 -4.52
C PRO A 52 -1.40 19.65 -4.45
N SER A 53 -0.47 19.43 -5.39
CA SER A 53 0.33 18.22 -5.45
C SER A 53 1.82 18.48 -5.27
N LEU A 54 2.47 17.64 -4.48
CA LEU A 54 3.90 17.38 -4.54
C LEU A 54 4.11 16.16 -5.45
N ILE A 55 4.62 16.39 -6.65
CA ILE A 55 4.79 15.37 -7.69
C ILE A 55 6.27 14.98 -7.73
N LEU A 56 6.58 13.69 -7.67
CA LEU A 56 7.94 13.18 -7.77
C LEU A 56 8.11 12.45 -9.10
N ILE A 57 9.13 12.81 -9.88
CA ILE A 57 9.54 12.07 -11.09
C ILE A 57 10.99 11.61 -10.95
N GLY A 58 11.32 10.45 -11.51
CA GLY A 58 12.66 9.91 -11.37
C GLY A 58 12.78 8.43 -11.68
N ASP A 59 13.88 7.85 -11.22
CA ASP A 59 14.30 6.47 -11.51
C ASP A 59 13.97 5.46 -10.37
N SER A 60 14.67 4.32 -10.35
CA SER A 60 14.51 3.25 -9.35
C SER A 60 14.85 3.66 -7.91
N THR A 61 15.63 4.72 -7.73
CA THR A 61 15.98 5.25 -6.40
C THR A 61 14.94 6.24 -5.86
N VAL A 62 13.97 6.64 -6.70
CA VAL A 62 12.84 7.50 -6.31
C VAL A 62 11.53 6.72 -6.25
N ARG A 63 11.34 5.74 -7.14
CA ARG A 63 10.07 5.02 -7.38
C ARG A 63 9.35 4.58 -6.11
N ASN A 64 8.03 4.46 -6.23
CA ASN A 64 7.26 3.69 -5.26
C ASN A 64 7.79 2.26 -5.23
N GLY A 65 8.03 1.74 -4.02
CA GLY A 65 8.42 0.35 -3.86
C GLY A 65 7.24 -0.58 -4.14
N ARG A 66 7.51 -1.55 -5.01
CA ARG A 66 7.24 -2.95 -4.72
C ARG A 66 8.62 -3.55 -4.43
N ASP A 67 8.72 -4.58 -3.57
CA ASP A 67 9.82 -5.52 -3.80
C ASP A 67 9.69 -5.89 -5.29
N ASP A 68 10.78 -5.80 -6.02
CA ASP A 68 10.89 -5.91 -7.47
C ASP A 68 10.58 -7.34 -7.98
N GLY A 69 9.60 -8.00 -7.36
CA GLY A 69 9.26 -9.40 -7.54
C GLY A 69 10.13 -10.35 -6.70
N GLN A 70 11.08 -9.84 -5.93
CA GLN A 70 12.05 -10.66 -5.18
C GLN A 70 11.50 -11.30 -3.89
N GLY A 71 10.33 -10.87 -3.38
CA GLY A 71 9.80 -11.42 -2.12
C GLY A 71 10.57 -11.05 -0.86
N LYS A 72 11.43 -10.01 -0.93
CA LYS A 72 12.36 -9.63 0.14
C LYS A 72 11.81 -8.59 1.13
N GLY A 73 10.59 -8.10 0.94
CA GLY A 73 9.96 -7.13 1.83
C GLY A 73 10.84 -5.90 2.10
N ALA A 74 11.06 -5.56 3.37
CA ALA A 74 11.89 -4.43 3.80
C ALA A 74 13.35 -4.50 3.30
N ALA A 75 13.87 -5.71 3.07
CA ALA A 75 15.24 -5.94 2.61
C ALA A 75 15.40 -5.87 1.08
N GLY A 76 14.30 -5.72 0.33
CA GLY A 76 14.31 -5.51 -1.12
C GLY A 76 14.74 -4.10 -1.52
N GLN A 77 14.67 -3.76 -2.81
CA GLN A 77 15.04 -2.43 -3.31
C GLN A 77 13.90 -1.41 -3.11
N TRP A 78 14.21 -0.26 -2.52
CA TRP A 78 13.27 0.81 -2.23
C TRP A 78 13.80 2.17 -2.69
N GLY A 79 12.91 2.96 -3.31
CA GLY A 79 13.17 4.36 -3.63
C GLY A 79 12.70 5.29 -2.51
N TRP A 80 13.41 6.40 -2.29
CA TRP A 80 13.12 7.35 -1.21
C TRP A 80 11.77 8.06 -1.38
N GLY A 81 11.25 8.16 -2.60
CA GLY A 81 9.97 8.81 -2.86
C GLY A 81 8.78 8.10 -2.20
N ASN A 82 8.95 6.83 -1.81
CA ASN A 82 7.95 6.10 -1.05
C ASN A 82 7.88 6.57 0.43
N PRO A 83 8.95 6.46 1.25
CA PRO A 83 8.93 6.94 2.63
C PRO A 83 8.76 8.47 2.77
N VAL A 84 9.07 9.27 1.74
CA VAL A 84 8.82 10.73 1.76
C VAL A 84 7.35 11.06 2.00
N ALA A 85 6.40 10.28 1.46
CA ALA A 85 4.97 10.55 1.61
C ALA A 85 4.52 10.61 3.09
N ALA A 86 5.18 9.85 3.98
CA ALA A 86 4.82 9.80 5.39
C ALA A 86 5.02 11.14 6.13
N TRP A 87 5.83 12.04 5.58
CA TRP A 87 6.15 13.36 6.15
C TRP A 87 5.08 14.43 5.89
N PHE A 88 4.23 14.22 4.88
CA PHE A 88 3.25 15.20 4.44
C PHE A 88 1.84 14.88 4.94
N ASP A 89 1.08 15.92 5.25
CA ASP A 89 -0.30 15.82 5.70
C ASP A 89 -1.24 15.61 4.50
N PRO A 90 -1.88 14.43 4.38
CA PRO A 90 -2.74 14.12 3.23
C PRO A 90 -4.01 15.00 3.18
N ALA A 91 -4.36 15.69 4.26
CA ALA A 91 -5.45 16.67 4.25
C ALA A 91 -5.06 17.98 3.54
N LYS A 92 -3.76 18.21 3.28
CA LYS A 92 -3.24 19.48 2.76
C LYS A 92 -2.60 19.37 1.38
N VAL A 93 -2.07 18.21 1.02
CA VAL A 93 -1.33 17.99 -0.23
C VAL A 93 -1.48 16.55 -0.73
N ASN A 94 -1.52 16.38 -2.05
CA ASN A 94 -1.31 15.08 -2.68
C ASN A 94 0.19 14.81 -2.81
N VAL A 95 0.72 13.69 -2.30
CA VAL A 95 2.08 13.24 -2.65
C VAL A 95 1.98 12.20 -3.76
N VAL A 96 2.40 12.57 -4.97
CA VAL A 96 2.19 11.79 -6.20
C VAL A 96 3.54 11.36 -6.76
N ASN A 97 3.99 10.16 -6.39
CA ASN A 97 5.25 9.62 -6.88
C ASN A 97 5.07 8.87 -8.20
N ARG A 98 5.53 9.50 -9.29
CA ARG A 98 5.46 9.04 -10.68
C ARG A 98 6.79 8.47 -11.19
N ALA A 99 7.78 8.27 -10.32
CA ALA A 99 9.06 7.70 -10.70
C ALA A 99 8.96 6.23 -11.11
N VAL A 100 9.75 5.83 -12.10
CA VAL A 100 9.70 4.49 -12.70
C VAL A 100 11.10 3.88 -12.68
N GLY A 101 11.19 2.65 -12.16
CA GLY A 101 12.45 1.92 -12.11
C GLY A 101 13.02 1.66 -13.50
N GLY A 102 14.33 1.83 -13.65
CA GLY A 102 15.05 1.54 -14.88
C GLY A 102 15.02 2.63 -15.95
N LEU A 103 14.19 3.67 -15.80
CA LEU A 103 14.13 4.80 -16.73
C LEU A 103 15.17 5.88 -16.41
N SER A 104 15.70 6.49 -17.46
CA SER A 104 16.50 7.71 -17.50
C SER A 104 15.63 8.94 -17.77
N SER A 105 16.19 10.14 -17.70
CA SER A 105 15.47 11.37 -18.08
C SER A 105 14.91 11.29 -19.51
N ARG A 106 15.72 10.78 -20.45
CA ARG A 106 15.31 10.48 -21.84
C ARG A 106 14.18 9.47 -21.92
N THR A 107 14.39 8.28 -21.34
CA THR A 107 13.42 7.18 -21.51
C THR A 107 12.13 7.42 -20.74
N TYR A 108 12.14 8.27 -19.72
CA TYR A 108 10.91 8.75 -19.07
C TYR A 108 10.02 9.55 -20.03
N ILE A 109 10.62 10.34 -20.92
CA ILE A 109 9.92 11.08 -21.98
C ILE A 109 9.54 10.13 -23.12
N THR A 110 10.49 9.42 -23.71
CA THR A 110 10.21 8.59 -24.89
C THR A 110 9.26 7.42 -24.60
N SER A 111 9.04 7.08 -23.33
CA SER A 111 8.04 6.10 -22.88
C SER A 111 6.64 6.66 -22.60
N GLY A 112 6.41 7.96 -22.83
CA GLY A 112 5.11 8.59 -22.59
C GLY A 112 4.82 8.90 -21.11
N HIS A 113 5.74 8.60 -20.18
CA HIS A 113 5.49 8.80 -18.75
C HIS A 113 5.50 10.28 -18.38
N TRP A 114 6.31 11.07 -19.07
CA TRP A 114 6.31 12.52 -18.88
C TRP A 114 4.99 13.13 -19.31
N GLU A 115 4.49 12.80 -20.50
CA GLU A 115 3.25 13.30 -21.07
C GLU A 115 2.06 12.97 -20.17
N ARG A 116 1.98 11.73 -19.68
CA ARG A 116 0.95 11.29 -18.72
C ARG A 116 1.02 12.03 -17.40
N THR A 117 2.23 12.32 -16.90
CA THR A 117 2.40 13.09 -15.66
C THR A 117 2.03 14.57 -15.88
N LEU A 118 2.54 15.18 -16.94
CA LEU A 118 2.31 16.57 -17.30
C LEU A 118 0.82 16.88 -17.58
N ALA A 119 0.03 15.88 -17.99
CA ALA A 119 -1.40 16.01 -18.23
C ALA A 119 -2.18 16.55 -17.02
N PHE A 120 -1.79 16.16 -15.80
CA PHE A 120 -2.45 16.60 -14.56
C PHE A 120 -1.65 17.61 -13.73
N VAL A 121 -0.41 17.94 -14.13
CA VAL A 121 0.35 19.02 -13.48
C VAL A 121 -0.39 20.35 -13.68
N ARG A 122 -0.53 21.11 -12.59
CA ARG A 122 -1.25 22.39 -12.60
C ARG A 122 -0.58 23.44 -11.72
N ARG A 123 -1.08 24.68 -11.87
CA ARG A 123 -0.65 25.82 -11.06
C ARG A 123 -0.75 25.52 -9.57
N GLY A 124 0.33 25.82 -8.84
CA GLY A 124 0.43 25.60 -7.40
C GLY A 124 1.11 24.29 -6.99
N ASP A 125 1.25 23.34 -7.92
CA ASP A 125 2.00 22.10 -7.69
C ASP A 125 3.52 22.36 -7.59
N ILE A 126 4.22 21.48 -6.89
CA ILE A 126 5.68 21.39 -6.87
C ILE A 126 6.07 20.06 -7.50
N VAL A 127 6.97 20.08 -8.50
CA VAL A 127 7.46 18.89 -9.18
C VAL A 127 8.95 18.73 -8.87
N VAL A 128 9.30 17.66 -8.15
CA VAL A 128 10.68 17.31 -7.82
C VAL A 128 11.17 16.23 -8.79
N MET A 129 12.27 16.48 -9.49
CA MET A 129 12.85 15.57 -10.47
C MET A 129 14.23 15.07 -10.05
N GLN A 130 14.43 13.75 -10.06
CA GLN A 130 15.74 13.14 -9.81
C GLN A 130 16.03 12.03 -10.83
N PHE A 131 17.04 12.26 -11.67
CA PHE A 131 17.54 11.32 -12.68
C PHE A 131 19.09 11.28 -12.62
N GLY A 132 19.72 10.41 -13.42
CA GLY A 132 21.18 10.32 -13.51
C GLY A 132 21.72 8.89 -13.56
N HIS A 133 21.22 7.98 -12.72
CA HIS A 133 21.79 6.62 -12.62
C HIS A 133 21.64 5.84 -13.92
N ASN A 134 20.49 5.96 -14.58
CA ASN A 134 20.21 5.25 -15.83
C ASN A 134 20.70 6.04 -17.06
N ASP A 135 20.77 7.36 -16.95
CA ASP A 135 21.33 8.29 -17.92
C ASP A 135 22.83 8.01 -18.16
N ALA A 136 23.55 7.55 -17.12
CA ALA A 136 24.93 7.09 -17.19
C ALA A 136 25.18 5.84 -18.06
N GLY A 137 24.11 5.15 -18.49
CA GLY A 137 24.18 3.97 -19.35
C GLY A 137 24.62 4.28 -20.78
N ALA A 138 24.69 3.24 -21.62
CA ALA A 138 24.98 3.42 -23.04
C ALA A 138 23.81 4.13 -23.74
N VAL A 139 24.15 5.08 -24.61
CA VAL A 139 23.20 5.85 -25.42
C VAL A 139 22.39 4.92 -26.33
N ASN A 140 23.04 3.92 -26.92
CA ASN A 140 22.41 2.94 -27.80
C ASN A 140 23.02 1.55 -27.57
N ASP A 141 22.18 0.56 -27.32
CA ASP A 141 22.57 -0.85 -27.17
C ASP A 141 21.35 -1.77 -27.41
N THR A 142 21.54 -3.08 -27.51
CA THR A 142 20.46 -4.05 -27.79
C THR A 142 19.68 -4.50 -26.55
N SER A 143 19.98 -3.96 -25.36
CA SER A 143 19.48 -4.46 -24.08
C SER A 143 18.59 -3.47 -23.32
N ARG A 144 18.99 -2.20 -23.27
CA ARG A 144 18.44 -1.14 -22.42
C ARG A 144 18.32 0.18 -23.18
N ALA A 145 19.29 0.54 -24.03
CA ALA A 145 19.30 1.73 -24.89
C ALA A 145 18.75 3.02 -24.22
N ARG A 146 19.26 3.33 -23.02
CA ARG A 146 18.63 4.33 -22.12
C ARG A 146 19.50 5.53 -21.76
N GLY A 147 20.78 5.52 -22.13
CA GLY A 147 21.71 6.59 -21.78
C GLY A 147 21.38 7.93 -22.44
N THR A 148 21.98 8.99 -21.90
CA THR A 148 21.97 10.34 -22.48
C THR A 148 23.38 10.75 -22.87
N ILE A 149 23.51 11.79 -23.70
CA ILE A 149 24.82 12.42 -23.92
C ILE A 149 25.25 13.07 -22.60
N ARG A 150 26.53 12.91 -22.25
CA ARG A 150 27.09 13.44 -20.99
C ARG A 150 27.20 14.95 -21.04
N GLY A 151 26.93 15.63 -19.92
CA GLY A 151 27.05 17.08 -19.80
C GLY A 151 25.71 17.82 -19.83
N ILE A 152 25.80 19.15 -19.94
CA ILE A 152 24.67 20.08 -19.81
C ILE A 152 24.38 20.92 -21.06
N GLY A 153 25.20 20.78 -22.10
CA GLY A 153 25.11 21.56 -23.33
C GLY A 153 23.91 21.20 -24.20
N ASP A 154 23.89 21.70 -25.43
CA ASP A 154 22.80 21.50 -26.40
C ASP A 154 23.11 20.40 -27.44
N GLU A 155 24.17 19.62 -27.21
CA GLU A 155 24.57 18.54 -28.12
C GLU A 155 23.44 17.50 -28.29
N SER A 156 23.35 16.98 -29.51
CA SER A 156 22.43 15.90 -29.86
C SER A 156 23.04 14.92 -30.84
N GLU A 157 22.51 13.70 -30.86
CA GLU A 157 22.92 12.60 -31.73
C GLU A 157 21.66 11.90 -32.26
N GLU A 158 21.55 11.71 -33.57
CA GLU A 158 20.51 10.88 -34.18
C GLU A 158 20.93 9.41 -34.10
N ILE A 159 20.03 8.55 -33.61
CA ILE A 159 20.28 7.11 -33.55
C ILE A 159 19.13 6.31 -34.15
N ASP A 160 19.47 5.17 -34.72
CA ASP A 160 18.52 4.06 -34.87
C ASP A 160 18.62 3.21 -33.60
N ASN A 161 17.60 3.30 -32.73
CA ASN A 161 17.62 2.62 -31.45
C ASN A 161 17.65 1.10 -31.65
N LEU A 162 18.72 0.45 -31.20
CA LEU A 162 18.95 -0.99 -31.41
C LEU A 162 17.97 -1.88 -30.64
N LEU A 163 17.32 -1.36 -29.59
CA LEU A 163 16.32 -2.06 -28.79
C LEU A 163 14.90 -1.89 -29.35
N THR A 164 14.52 -0.67 -29.76
CA THR A 164 13.15 -0.36 -30.21
C THR A 164 12.98 -0.36 -31.73
N HIS A 165 14.09 -0.37 -32.47
CA HIS A 165 14.15 -0.23 -33.93
C HIS A 165 13.50 1.06 -34.45
N ARG A 166 13.40 2.09 -33.60
CA ARG A 166 12.90 3.42 -33.96
C ARG A 166 14.05 4.41 -34.07
N HIS A 167 13.91 5.31 -35.04
CA HIS A 167 14.78 6.47 -35.16
C HIS A 167 14.42 7.48 -34.05
N GLU A 168 15.43 8.02 -33.35
CA GLU A 168 15.24 9.08 -32.35
C GLU A 168 16.48 9.97 -32.20
N THR A 169 16.23 11.23 -31.84
CA THR A 169 17.25 12.21 -31.43
C THR A 169 17.55 12.09 -29.94
N VAL A 170 18.81 11.90 -29.59
CA VAL A 170 19.30 11.84 -28.20
C VAL A 170 19.97 13.15 -27.83
N HIS A 171 19.55 13.78 -26.73
CA HIS A 171 20.19 15.00 -26.22
C HIS A 171 21.09 14.76 -24.99
N THR A 172 21.75 15.82 -24.53
CA THR A 172 22.47 15.81 -23.25
C THR A 172 21.54 15.64 -22.05
N TYR A 173 22.10 15.15 -20.94
CA TYR A 173 21.39 15.09 -19.65
C TYR A 173 20.80 16.45 -19.27
N GLY A 174 21.57 17.54 -19.38
CA GLY A 174 21.08 18.86 -19.02
C GLY A 174 19.98 19.39 -19.94
N TRP A 175 19.95 19.00 -21.22
CA TRP A 175 18.84 19.33 -22.11
C TRP A 175 17.52 18.72 -21.62
N TYR A 176 17.51 17.44 -21.23
CA TYR A 176 16.30 16.79 -20.72
C TYR A 176 15.80 17.43 -19.42
N LEU A 177 16.70 17.80 -18.51
CA LEU A 177 16.33 18.53 -17.28
C LEU A 177 15.71 19.90 -17.60
N ARG A 178 16.30 20.66 -18.53
CA ARG A 178 15.74 21.95 -18.99
C ARG A 178 14.37 21.78 -19.63
N LYS A 179 14.16 20.72 -20.42
CA LYS A 179 12.85 20.39 -20.97
C LYS A 179 11.80 20.19 -19.87
N PHE A 180 12.09 19.40 -18.84
CA PHE A 180 11.17 19.23 -17.71
C PHE A 180 10.87 20.57 -17.04
N VAL A 181 11.89 21.37 -16.74
CA VAL A 181 11.75 22.70 -16.14
C VAL A 181 10.82 23.60 -16.97
N ALA A 182 11.03 23.67 -18.28
CA ALA A 182 10.22 24.48 -19.19
C ALA A 182 8.75 24.01 -19.21
N ASP A 183 8.51 22.71 -19.35
CA ASP A 183 7.17 22.13 -19.38
C ASP A 183 6.40 22.34 -18.05
N ILE A 184 7.09 22.21 -16.91
CA ILE A 184 6.51 22.45 -15.57
C ILE A 184 6.12 23.92 -15.40
N ARG A 185 7.00 24.85 -15.81
CA ARG A 185 6.73 26.29 -15.80
C ARG A 185 5.55 26.64 -16.68
N ALA A 186 5.42 26.02 -17.85
CA ALA A 186 4.30 26.23 -18.76
C ALA A 186 2.95 25.84 -18.13
N LYS A 187 2.92 24.90 -17.19
CA LYS A 187 1.73 24.55 -16.40
C LYS A 187 1.50 25.46 -15.18
N GLY A 188 2.40 26.41 -14.91
CA GLY A 188 2.38 27.28 -13.73
C GLY A 188 2.78 26.57 -12.43
N ALA A 189 3.41 25.40 -12.52
CA ALA A 189 3.93 24.65 -11.40
C ALA A 189 5.39 25.04 -11.09
N THR A 190 5.90 24.60 -9.94
CA THR A 190 7.27 24.91 -9.48
C THR A 190 8.20 23.72 -9.71
N PRO A 191 9.19 23.81 -10.61
CA PRO A 191 10.19 22.76 -10.79
C PRO A 191 11.25 22.83 -9.69
N VAL A 192 11.67 21.65 -9.23
CA VAL A 192 12.78 21.47 -8.30
C VAL A 192 13.65 20.32 -8.81
N ILE A 193 14.95 20.56 -8.96
CA ILE A 193 15.93 19.54 -9.34
C ILE A 193 16.54 18.94 -8.09
N CYS A 194 16.67 17.62 -8.06
CA CYS A 194 17.26 16.85 -6.97
C CYS A 194 18.40 15.99 -7.55
N SER A 195 19.60 16.05 -6.96
CA SER A 195 20.73 15.23 -7.42
C SER A 195 20.49 13.74 -7.13
N PRO A 196 21.04 12.80 -7.94
CA PRO A 196 20.95 11.37 -7.65
C PRO A 196 21.63 11.03 -6.31
N ILE A 197 21.13 9.99 -5.63
CA ILE A 197 21.79 9.46 -4.42
C ILE A 197 23.21 8.96 -4.74
N PRO A 198 24.15 8.97 -3.77
CA PRO A 198 25.48 8.43 -4.03
C PRO A 198 25.43 6.90 -4.12
N HIS A 199 26.28 6.32 -4.95
CA HIS A 199 26.52 4.88 -4.93
C HIS A 199 27.17 4.44 -3.62
N LYS A 200 26.97 3.18 -3.23
CA LYS A 200 27.67 2.50 -2.13
C LYS A 200 29.14 2.25 -2.50
N GLN A 201 29.91 3.34 -2.61
CA GLN A 201 31.31 3.35 -3.01
C GLN A 201 32.09 4.37 -2.21
N TRP A 202 33.37 4.09 -1.96
CA TRP A 202 34.26 4.93 -1.19
C TRP A 202 35.49 5.34 -1.98
N ASP A 203 36.02 6.53 -1.70
CA ASP A 203 37.27 7.02 -2.24
C ASP A 203 38.48 6.42 -1.50
N ALA A 204 39.69 6.78 -1.93
CA ALA A 204 40.94 6.30 -1.32
C ALA A 204 41.13 6.74 0.14
N ALA A 205 40.41 7.77 0.59
CA ALA A 205 40.42 8.25 1.97
C ALA A 205 39.34 7.57 2.85
N GLY A 206 38.51 6.70 2.26
CA GLY A 206 37.44 6.01 2.98
C GLY A 206 36.15 6.82 3.14
N HIS A 207 35.99 7.92 2.39
CA HIS A 207 34.74 8.69 2.36
C HIS A 207 33.84 8.21 1.23
N ALA A 208 32.52 8.32 1.42
CA ALA A 208 31.54 8.04 0.37
C ALA A 208 31.83 8.91 -0.87
N LYS A 209 31.90 8.30 -2.05
CA LYS A 209 32.14 9.05 -3.29
C LYS A 209 30.97 9.99 -3.57
N ARG A 210 31.29 11.22 -3.99
CA ARG A 210 30.31 12.19 -4.49
C ARG A 210 30.41 12.33 -6.00
N ASP A 211 29.27 12.52 -6.64
CA ASP A 211 29.16 12.66 -8.09
C ASP A 211 29.20 14.13 -8.55
N ARG A 212 30.02 14.95 -7.86
CA ARG A 212 30.12 16.41 -8.06
C ARG A 212 30.60 16.81 -9.45
N ASP A 213 31.38 15.95 -10.10
CA ASP A 213 31.93 16.20 -11.43
C ASP A 213 31.10 15.52 -12.55
N THR A 214 29.99 14.87 -12.18
CA THR A 214 29.13 14.14 -13.12
C THR A 214 27.64 14.48 -12.89
N TYR A 215 26.73 13.50 -12.86
CA TYR A 215 25.28 13.71 -12.83
C TYR A 215 24.78 14.53 -11.63
N GLY A 216 25.45 14.43 -10.47
CA GLY A 216 25.17 15.28 -9.31
C GLY A 216 25.52 16.75 -9.57
N GLY A 217 26.72 17.00 -10.08
CA GLY A 217 27.17 18.34 -10.47
C GLY A 217 26.40 18.94 -11.65
N TRP A 218 26.09 18.14 -12.67
CA TRP A 218 25.32 18.58 -13.83
C TRP A 218 23.88 18.94 -13.44
N ALA A 219 23.25 18.18 -12.53
CA ALA A 219 21.96 18.54 -11.97
C ALA A 219 22.03 19.90 -11.23
N ALA A 220 23.06 20.11 -10.41
CA ALA A 220 23.28 21.38 -9.71
C ALA A 220 23.48 22.55 -10.69
N ALA A 221 24.30 22.36 -11.72
CA ALA A 221 24.60 23.37 -12.73
C ALA A 221 23.35 23.76 -13.53
N VAL A 222 22.51 22.79 -13.92
CA VAL A 222 21.24 23.08 -14.58
C VAL A 222 20.29 23.82 -13.63
N ALA A 223 20.20 23.41 -12.36
CA ALA A 223 19.35 24.08 -11.39
C ALA A 223 19.74 25.55 -11.19
N GLN A 224 21.05 25.82 -11.14
CA GLN A 224 21.60 27.16 -11.07
C GLN A 224 21.29 27.98 -12.34
N ALA A 225 21.56 27.41 -13.53
CA ALA A 225 21.34 28.08 -14.81
C ALA A 225 19.86 28.38 -15.06
N GLU A 226 18.97 27.47 -14.66
CA GLU A 226 17.53 27.64 -14.79
C GLU A 226 16.91 28.46 -13.66
N HIS A 227 17.66 28.82 -12.62
CA HIS A 227 17.14 29.51 -11.42
C HIS A 227 15.96 28.77 -10.78
N VAL A 228 16.12 27.46 -10.54
CA VAL A 228 15.12 26.61 -9.89
C VAL A 228 15.65 26.06 -8.58
N GLY A 229 14.75 25.56 -7.71
CA GLY A 229 15.16 24.94 -6.45
C GLY A 229 16.07 23.74 -6.69
N PHE A 230 17.12 23.60 -5.88
CA PHE A 230 18.04 22.47 -5.92
C PHE A 230 18.10 21.76 -4.57
N ILE A 231 17.91 20.44 -4.58
CA ILE A 231 18.13 19.56 -3.43
C ILE A 231 19.42 18.77 -3.71
N ASP A 232 20.49 19.10 -2.99
CA ASP A 232 21.76 18.36 -3.08
C ASP A 232 21.72 17.07 -2.26
N LEU A 233 20.94 16.12 -2.76
CA LEU A 233 20.72 14.83 -2.12
C LEU A 233 22.00 13.97 -2.11
N ASN A 234 22.81 14.03 -3.17
CA ASN A 234 24.09 13.33 -3.27
C ASN A 234 25.03 13.69 -2.10
N GLU A 235 25.30 14.99 -1.91
CA GLU A 235 26.15 15.47 -0.84
C GLU A 235 25.53 15.24 0.54
N GLY A 236 24.22 15.48 0.67
CA GLY A 236 23.50 15.29 1.93
C GLY A 236 23.59 13.84 2.44
N ILE A 237 23.38 12.85 1.56
CA ILE A 237 23.50 11.43 1.90
C ILE A 237 24.96 11.05 2.12
N ALA A 238 25.89 11.50 1.27
CA ALA A 238 27.31 11.16 1.42
C ALA A 238 27.85 11.58 2.79
N ARG A 239 27.43 12.73 3.33
CA ARG A 239 27.75 13.14 4.72
C ARG A 239 27.17 12.20 5.77
N ARG A 240 25.96 11.69 5.57
CA ARG A 240 25.37 10.68 6.48
C ARG A 240 26.14 9.38 6.41
N TYR A 241 26.57 8.97 5.23
CA TYR A 241 27.38 7.77 5.03
C TYR A 241 28.75 7.88 5.71
N ASP A 242 29.44 9.02 5.55
CA ASP A 242 30.72 9.28 6.23
C ASP A 242 30.57 9.23 7.76
N ALA A 243 29.48 9.81 8.29
CA ALA A 243 29.21 9.81 9.73
C ALA A 243 28.85 8.43 10.29
N LEU A 244 28.19 7.58 9.49
CA LEU A 244 27.82 6.22 9.88
C LEU A 244 28.99 5.23 9.78
N GLY A 245 29.90 5.47 8.83
CA GLY A 245 30.98 4.56 8.50
C GLY A 245 30.54 3.38 7.62
N HIS A 246 31.53 2.74 7.01
CA HIS A 246 31.35 1.69 5.99
C HIS A 246 30.34 0.60 6.38
N ASP A 247 30.54 -0.06 7.53
CA ASP A 247 29.77 -1.25 7.90
C ASP A 247 28.28 -0.94 8.12
N ALA A 248 27.97 0.22 8.70
CA ALA A 248 26.60 0.66 8.89
C ALA A 248 25.92 1.01 7.56
N VAL A 249 26.65 1.66 6.64
CA VAL A 249 26.15 2.00 5.31
C VAL A 249 25.85 0.74 4.51
N VAL A 250 26.69 -0.30 4.60
CA VAL A 250 26.43 -1.59 3.92
C VAL A 250 25.08 -2.18 4.30
N GLN A 251 24.61 -2.01 5.55
CA GLN A 251 23.31 -2.49 6.01
C GLN A 251 22.11 -1.68 5.47
N LEU A 252 22.34 -0.54 4.82
CA LEU A 252 21.30 0.28 4.18
C LEU A 252 20.97 -0.18 2.74
N PHE A 253 21.62 -1.25 2.28
CA PHE A 253 21.43 -1.82 0.95
C PHE A 253 21.00 -3.29 1.07
N PRO A 254 20.28 -3.83 0.06
CA PRO A 254 20.05 -5.27 -0.06
C PRO A 254 21.37 -6.04 -0.09
N GLN A 255 21.43 -7.17 0.61
CA GLN A 255 22.58 -8.05 0.57
C GLN A 255 22.40 -9.04 -0.59
N THR A 256 23.10 -8.81 -1.70
CA THR A 256 22.93 -9.58 -2.96
C THR A 256 24.26 -10.02 -3.57
N THR A 257 24.20 -10.93 -4.52
CA THR A 257 25.34 -11.31 -5.37
C THR A 257 24.92 -11.22 -6.84
N PRO A 258 25.53 -10.34 -7.67
CA PRO A 258 26.59 -9.40 -7.30
C PRO A 258 26.14 -8.33 -6.30
N ASP A 259 27.10 -7.66 -5.67
CA ASP A 259 26.84 -6.67 -4.61
C ASP A 259 26.01 -5.48 -5.15
N GLU A 260 24.93 -5.16 -4.43
CA GLU A 260 24.06 -4.04 -4.74
C GLU A 260 24.72 -2.74 -4.29
N HIS A 261 24.97 -1.83 -5.24
CA HIS A 261 25.74 -0.62 -5.03
C HIS A 261 24.95 0.66 -5.30
N THR A 262 23.68 0.56 -5.72
CA THR A 262 22.86 1.72 -6.09
C THR A 262 21.55 1.74 -5.33
N HIS A 263 20.83 0.61 -5.26
CA HIS A 263 19.49 0.58 -4.71
C HIS A 263 19.52 0.34 -3.20
N THR A 264 18.99 1.28 -2.43
CA THR A 264 18.84 1.13 -0.97
C THR A 264 17.76 0.13 -0.61
N ASN A 265 17.88 -0.48 0.56
CA ASN A 265 16.76 -1.18 1.20
C ASN A 265 15.81 -0.16 1.85
N TRP A 266 14.79 -0.63 2.57
CA TRP A 266 13.83 0.28 3.21
C TRP A 266 14.50 1.26 4.20
N ALA A 267 15.42 0.78 5.03
CA ALA A 267 16.13 1.63 5.98
C ALA A 267 16.96 2.71 5.28
N GLY A 268 17.65 2.34 4.18
CA GLY A 268 18.36 3.31 3.35
C GLY A 268 17.42 4.30 2.66
N ALA A 269 16.28 3.85 2.15
CA ALA A 269 15.29 4.73 1.53
C ALA A 269 14.69 5.73 2.54
N VAL A 270 14.50 5.32 3.80
CA VAL A 270 14.05 6.20 4.90
C VAL A 270 15.11 7.24 5.24
N LEU A 271 16.39 6.86 5.30
CA LEU A 271 17.48 7.81 5.49
C LEU A 271 17.52 8.82 4.34
N ASN A 272 17.42 8.35 3.10
CA ASN A 272 17.42 9.21 1.92
C ASN A 272 16.22 10.17 1.95
N ALA A 273 15.03 9.70 2.34
CA ALA A 273 13.84 10.54 2.49
C ALA A 273 13.99 11.63 3.55
N GLN A 274 14.67 11.34 4.66
CA GLN A 274 15.00 12.35 5.67
C GLN A 274 15.83 13.48 5.07
N VAL A 275 16.89 13.13 4.34
CA VAL A 275 17.77 14.11 3.67
C VAL A 275 17.01 14.91 2.61
N VAL A 276 16.12 14.27 1.84
CA VAL A 276 15.26 14.98 0.87
C VAL A 276 14.36 15.99 1.59
N VAL A 277 13.73 15.63 2.70
CA VAL A 277 12.84 16.55 3.45
C VAL A 277 13.63 17.69 4.09
N GLU A 278 14.85 17.44 4.56
CA GLU A 278 15.78 18.50 5.00
C GLU A 278 16.09 19.47 3.85
N GLY A 279 16.38 18.95 2.66
CA GLY A 279 16.59 19.75 1.45
C GLY A 279 15.34 20.55 1.04
N MET A 280 14.17 19.92 1.05
CA MET A 280 12.88 20.57 0.77
C MET A 280 12.60 21.73 1.73
N LYS A 281 12.91 21.58 3.03
CA LYS A 281 12.80 22.66 4.02
C LYS A 281 13.79 23.80 3.71
N ALA A 282 15.02 23.45 3.31
CA ALA A 282 16.06 24.42 2.98
C ALA A 282 15.75 25.26 1.74
N LEU A 283 14.85 24.80 0.84
CA LEU A 283 14.34 25.61 -0.27
C LEU A 283 13.57 26.86 0.19
N GLY A 284 13.08 26.89 1.43
CA GLY A 284 12.37 28.04 1.98
C GLY A 284 10.96 28.27 1.40
N ASP A 285 10.40 27.30 0.67
CA ASP A 285 9.06 27.42 0.12
C ASP A 285 7.99 27.30 1.22
N PRO A 286 7.15 28.32 1.45
CA PRO A 286 6.16 28.31 2.54
C PRO A 286 5.11 27.21 2.37
N ARG A 287 4.85 26.73 1.15
CA ARG A 287 3.91 25.63 0.90
C ARG A 287 4.42 24.33 1.48
N ILE A 288 5.70 24.03 1.30
CA ILE A 288 6.34 22.83 1.85
C ILE A 288 6.17 22.82 3.38
N ALA A 289 6.47 23.94 4.04
CA ALA A 289 6.29 24.07 5.48
C ALA A 289 4.82 23.86 5.92
N ALA A 290 3.86 24.39 5.17
CA ALA A 290 2.44 24.25 5.47
C ALA A 290 1.93 22.80 5.30
N TRP A 291 2.48 22.06 4.34
CA TRP A 291 2.09 20.70 4.00
C TRP A 291 2.71 19.62 4.89
N LEU A 292 3.82 19.91 5.57
CA LEU A 292 4.44 18.95 6.48
C LEU A 292 3.54 18.65 7.69
N LYS A 293 3.63 17.41 8.17
CA LYS A 293 3.03 17.02 9.45
C LYS A 293 3.74 17.75 10.60
N PRO A 294 3.03 18.00 11.73
CA PRO A 294 3.63 18.64 12.91
C PRO A 294 4.78 17.85 13.54
N ARG A 295 4.82 16.53 13.32
CA ARG A 295 5.86 15.63 13.81
C ARG A 295 6.40 14.78 12.68
N ALA A 296 7.71 14.58 12.69
CA ALA A 296 8.38 13.63 11.80
C ALA A 296 7.83 12.21 12.02
N PRO A 297 7.72 11.39 10.97
CA PRO A 297 7.36 9.99 11.11
C PRO A 297 8.46 9.25 11.90
N VAL A 298 8.05 8.48 12.91
CA VAL A 298 8.95 7.64 13.71
C VAL A 298 9.00 6.26 13.07
N ASN A 299 10.20 5.80 12.68
CA ASN A 299 10.44 4.49 12.06
C ASN A 299 9.36 4.09 11.05
N PRO A 300 9.13 4.88 9.98
CA PRO A 300 8.16 4.52 8.96
C PRO A 300 8.49 3.10 8.50
N GLN A 301 7.50 2.21 8.50
CA GLN A 301 7.65 0.84 8.03
C GLN A 301 7.44 0.82 6.51
N PRO A 302 8.06 -0.12 5.76
CA PRO A 302 7.74 -0.24 4.35
C PRO A 302 6.23 -0.39 4.24
N PRO A 303 5.57 0.23 3.24
CA PRO A 303 4.18 -0.09 2.98
C PRO A 303 4.11 -1.61 2.90
N VAL A 304 3.24 -2.20 3.73
CA VAL A 304 2.94 -3.63 3.67
C VAL A 304 2.73 -3.93 2.20
N ARG A 305 3.44 -4.93 1.66
CA ARG A 305 3.30 -5.43 0.28
C ARG A 305 1.88 -5.19 -0.14
N GLU A 306 1.72 -4.35 -1.17
CA GLU A 306 0.47 -3.82 -1.71
C GLU A 306 -0.67 -4.84 -1.62
N ASP A 307 -1.26 -4.92 -0.43
CA ASP A 307 -2.17 -5.96 -0.04
C ASP A 307 -1.87 -7.38 -0.61
N ASP A 308 -1.06 -8.19 0.08
CA ASP A 308 -0.91 -9.63 -0.22
C ASP A 308 -2.23 -10.44 -0.14
N ARG A 309 -3.42 -9.84 0.13
CA ARG A 309 -4.71 -10.56 0.03
C ARG A 309 -4.87 -11.07 -1.42
N PRO A 310 -4.75 -12.39 -1.65
CA PRO A 310 -4.85 -12.94 -2.99
C PRO A 310 -6.24 -12.63 -3.55
N VAL A 311 -6.30 -12.17 -4.80
CA VAL A 311 -7.52 -12.33 -5.61
C VAL A 311 -7.58 -13.81 -5.95
N VAL A 312 -8.02 -14.62 -4.99
CA VAL A 312 -8.28 -16.05 -5.24
C VAL A 312 -9.37 -16.08 -6.31
N ASP A 313 -9.20 -16.84 -7.40
CA ASP A 313 -10.29 -17.02 -8.37
C ASP A 313 -11.51 -17.57 -7.63
N ALA A 314 -12.64 -16.86 -7.72
CA ALA A 314 -13.83 -17.28 -7.01
C ALA A 314 -14.37 -18.65 -7.48
N ARG A 315 -14.01 -19.08 -8.68
CA ARG A 315 -14.46 -20.36 -9.21
C ARG A 315 -13.72 -21.54 -8.56
N SER A 316 -12.52 -21.31 -8.03
CA SER A 316 -11.67 -22.37 -7.46
C SER A 316 -11.91 -22.64 -5.97
N VAL A 317 -12.54 -21.72 -5.22
CA VAL A 317 -12.91 -21.98 -3.81
C VAL A 317 -14.28 -22.66 -3.76
N ARG A 318 -14.28 -23.91 -3.30
CA ARG A 318 -15.49 -24.70 -3.03
C ARG A 318 -16.35 -23.99 -1.98
N ALA A 319 -17.65 -23.87 -2.23
CA ALA A 319 -18.59 -23.41 -1.20
C ALA A 319 -18.71 -24.50 -0.13
N GLU A 320 -18.49 -24.12 1.14
CA GLU A 320 -18.80 -24.98 2.26
C GLU A 320 -20.32 -25.20 2.32
N ALA A 321 -20.72 -26.44 2.64
CA ALA A 321 -22.11 -26.84 2.76
C ALA A 321 -22.37 -27.30 4.20
N PRO A 322 -23.62 -27.19 4.70
CA PRO A 322 -24.01 -27.73 5.99
C PRO A 322 -23.64 -29.22 6.11
N ARG A 323 -23.13 -29.62 7.27
CA ARG A 323 -22.78 -31.03 7.53
C ARG A 323 -24.04 -31.90 7.61
N ASP A 324 -25.10 -31.35 8.18
CA ASP A 324 -26.41 -31.98 8.30
C ASP A 324 -27.50 -30.99 7.83
N ALA A 325 -28.08 -31.26 6.66
CA ALA A 325 -29.08 -30.38 6.07
C ALA A 325 -30.40 -30.30 6.87
N SER A 326 -30.65 -31.22 7.81
CA SER A 326 -31.83 -31.21 8.67
C SER A 326 -31.75 -30.18 9.81
N LEU A 327 -30.53 -29.78 10.18
CA LEU A 327 -30.29 -28.79 11.23
C LEU A 327 -30.33 -27.35 10.67
N PRO A 328 -30.72 -26.35 11.49
CA PRO A 328 -30.49 -24.94 11.16
C PRO A 328 -28.98 -24.69 10.94
N THR A 329 -28.65 -23.67 10.16
CA THR A 329 -27.26 -23.31 9.85
C THR A 329 -26.99 -21.86 10.20
N LEU A 330 -25.87 -21.64 10.87
CA LEU A 330 -25.23 -20.35 11.03
C LEU A 330 -24.25 -20.14 9.87
N TYR A 331 -24.58 -19.24 8.95
CA TYR A 331 -23.70 -18.84 7.85
C TYR A 331 -22.89 -17.61 8.24
N LEU A 332 -21.57 -17.67 8.03
CA LEU A 332 -20.67 -16.55 8.20
C LEU A 332 -20.24 -16.04 6.81
N VAL A 333 -20.60 -14.81 6.49
CA VAL A 333 -20.32 -14.17 5.20
C VAL A 333 -19.43 -12.96 5.46
N GLY A 334 -18.33 -12.85 4.72
CA GLY A 334 -17.43 -11.71 4.85
C GLY A 334 -16.09 -11.86 4.15
N ASP A 335 -15.12 -11.08 4.62
CA ASP A 335 -13.79 -10.92 4.05
C ASP A 335 -12.70 -11.78 4.72
N SER A 336 -11.42 -11.39 4.57
CA SER A 336 -10.28 -12.11 5.15
C SER A 336 -10.26 -12.12 6.68
N THR A 337 -10.91 -11.17 7.34
CA THR A 337 -11.03 -11.12 8.81
C THR A 337 -12.06 -12.11 9.35
N VAL A 338 -12.89 -12.69 8.48
CA VAL A 338 -13.88 -13.73 8.82
C VAL A 338 -13.42 -15.12 8.34
N LYS A 339 -12.76 -15.19 7.17
CA LYS A 339 -12.39 -16.42 6.43
C LYS A 339 -11.57 -17.44 7.24
N SER A 340 -11.85 -18.72 7.00
CA SER A 340 -11.02 -19.86 7.42
C SER A 340 -9.83 -20.11 6.49
N GLY A 341 -8.76 -20.72 7.03
CA GLY A 341 -7.60 -21.17 6.26
C GLY A 341 -6.83 -20.02 5.62
N GLY A 342 -6.53 -18.99 6.40
CA GLY A 342 -5.62 -17.94 5.96
C GLY A 342 -4.18 -18.45 5.82
N VAL A 343 -3.36 -17.70 5.08
CA VAL A 343 -1.93 -18.00 4.87
C VAL A 343 -1.08 -17.15 5.81
N ASN A 344 0.17 -17.54 6.04
CA ASN A 344 1.13 -16.77 6.85
C ASN A 344 0.66 -16.48 8.29
N GLY A 345 -0.12 -17.39 8.87
CA GLY A 345 -0.62 -17.25 10.24
C GLY A 345 -1.81 -16.30 10.41
N ALA A 346 -2.30 -15.68 9.34
CA ALA A 346 -3.54 -14.91 9.36
C ALA A 346 -4.75 -15.84 9.54
N ILE A 347 -5.61 -15.54 10.51
CA ILE A 347 -6.82 -16.33 10.82
C ILE A 347 -7.98 -15.36 11.03
N GLY A 348 -9.10 -15.62 10.37
CA GLY A 348 -10.33 -14.88 10.58
C GLY A 348 -11.13 -15.41 11.78
N TRP A 349 -11.94 -14.55 12.40
CA TRP A 349 -12.73 -14.93 13.58
C TRP A 349 -13.76 -16.02 13.28
N GLY A 350 -14.22 -16.14 12.03
CA GLY A 350 -15.18 -17.16 11.64
C GLY A 350 -14.62 -18.58 11.79
N GLU A 351 -13.31 -18.77 11.60
CA GLU A 351 -12.64 -20.06 11.84
C GLU A 351 -12.73 -20.49 13.30
N ARG A 352 -12.79 -19.54 14.23
CA ARG A 352 -12.84 -19.77 15.68
C ARG A 352 -14.26 -19.82 16.25
N THR A 353 -15.28 -19.65 15.41
CA THR A 353 -16.68 -19.51 15.86
C THR A 353 -17.37 -20.84 16.13
N ALA A 354 -17.08 -21.89 15.35
CA ALA A 354 -17.79 -23.16 15.46
C ALA A 354 -17.79 -23.82 16.86
N PRO A 355 -16.69 -23.79 17.65
CA PRO A 355 -16.64 -24.39 18.99
C PRO A 355 -17.59 -23.77 20.03
N TYR A 356 -18.22 -22.63 19.73
CA TYR A 356 -19.18 -21.97 20.61
C TYR A 356 -20.62 -22.50 20.45
N PHE A 357 -20.84 -23.42 19.52
CA PHE A 357 -22.15 -23.97 19.20
C PHE A 357 -22.21 -25.49 19.39
N ASP A 358 -23.37 -26.01 19.82
CA ASP A 358 -23.62 -27.44 19.89
C ASP A 358 -23.82 -28.00 18.47
N ALA A 359 -22.79 -28.67 17.96
CA ALA A 359 -22.77 -29.25 16.62
C ALA A 359 -23.87 -30.32 16.37
N ARG A 360 -24.57 -30.77 17.41
CA ARG A 360 -25.74 -31.67 17.28
C ARG A 360 -27.04 -30.91 16.98
N ARG A 361 -27.05 -29.59 17.15
CA ARG A 361 -28.25 -28.74 17.08
C ARG A 361 -28.18 -27.69 15.98
N ILE A 362 -27.00 -27.30 15.53
CA ILE A 362 -26.80 -26.30 14.48
C ILE A 362 -25.51 -26.60 13.69
N ASN A 363 -25.52 -26.28 12.39
CA ASN A 363 -24.30 -26.21 11.58
C ASN A 363 -23.66 -24.82 11.70
N VAL A 364 -22.33 -24.74 11.58
CA VAL A 364 -21.63 -23.47 11.35
C VAL A 364 -20.89 -23.59 10.03
N VAL A 365 -21.20 -22.71 9.08
CA VAL A 365 -20.63 -22.70 7.73
C VAL A 365 -19.93 -21.36 7.51
N ASN A 366 -18.61 -21.39 7.28
CA ASN A 366 -17.85 -20.18 7.01
C ASN A 366 -17.71 -19.96 5.50
N ALA A 367 -18.60 -19.15 4.96
CA ALA A 367 -18.63 -18.79 3.54
C ALA A 367 -17.81 -17.52 3.21
N ALA A 368 -17.03 -16.99 4.18
CA ALA A 368 -16.21 -15.82 3.97
C ALA A 368 -14.99 -16.08 3.09
N ILE A 369 -14.59 -15.07 2.32
CA ILE A 369 -13.51 -15.17 1.34
C ILE A 369 -12.59 -13.97 1.43
N GLY A 370 -11.29 -14.26 1.55
CA GLY A 370 -10.26 -13.24 1.60
C GLY A 370 -10.30 -12.30 0.39
N GLY A 371 -10.10 -11.00 0.67
CA GLY A 371 -10.04 -9.95 -0.33
C GLY A 371 -11.38 -9.56 -0.96
N ARG A 372 -12.53 -10.00 -0.43
CA ARG A 372 -13.84 -9.60 -0.95
C ARG A 372 -14.39 -8.37 -0.23
N SER A 373 -15.01 -7.51 -1.01
CA SER A 373 -15.93 -6.45 -0.60
C SER A 373 -17.38 -6.92 -0.74
N SER A 374 -18.33 -6.12 -0.25
CA SER A 374 -19.76 -6.37 -0.50
C SER A 374 -20.07 -6.46 -1.99
N ARG A 375 -19.46 -5.59 -2.83
CA ARG A 375 -19.56 -5.62 -4.29
C ARG A 375 -19.03 -6.92 -4.89
N THR A 376 -17.76 -7.24 -4.65
CA THR A 376 -17.10 -8.37 -5.33
C THR A 376 -17.65 -9.71 -4.87
N TYR A 377 -18.10 -9.83 -3.63
CA TYR A 377 -18.81 -11.03 -3.18
C TYR A 377 -20.14 -11.25 -3.94
N PHE A 378 -20.83 -10.16 -4.31
CA PHE A 378 -22.04 -10.21 -5.13
C PHE A 378 -21.69 -10.56 -6.58
N THR A 379 -20.82 -9.78 -7.22
CA THR A 379 -20.55 -9.88 -8.67
C THR A 379 -19.80 -11.15 -9.07
N GLU A 380 -19.10 -11.80 -8.13
CA GLU A 380 -18.49 -13.10 -8.34
C GLU A 380 -19.44 -14.29 -8.08
N GLY A 381 -20.73 -14.03 -7.82
CA GLY A 381 -21.75 -15.06 -7.58
C GLY A 381 -21.54 -15.83 -6.28
N ARG A 382 -20.83 -15.27 -5.30
CA ARG A 382 -20.60 -15.93 -4.00
C ARG A 382 -21.82 -15.90 -3.12
N TRP A 383 -22.52 -14.77 -3.14
CA TRP A 383 -23.79 -14.65 -2.47
C TRP A 383 -24.81 -15.67 -2.98
N ASP A 384 -24.89 -15.88 -4.30
CA ASP A 384 -25.80 -16.87 -4.88
C ASP A 384 -25.57 -18.27 -4.28
N LYS A 385 -24.30 -18.69 -4.13
CA LYS A 385 -23.95 -19.98 -3.52
C LYS A 385 -24.39 -20.11 -2.06
N VAL A 386 -24.46 -19.01 -1.30
CA VAL A 386 -24.98 -19.01 0.07
C VAL A 386 -26.51 -19.01 0.04
N ARG A 387 -27.09 -18.03 -0.67
CA ARG A 387 -28.54 -17.82 -0.81
C ARG A 387 -29.27 -19.10 -1.25
N ASP A 388 -28.69 -19.83 -2.19
CA ASP A 388 -29.33 -21.02 -2.76
C ASP A 388 -29.37 -22.19 -1.77
N GLN A 389 -28.54 -22.16 -0.72
CA GLN A 389 -28.55 -23.14 0.38
C GLN A 389 -29.42 -22.72 1.57
N LEU A 390 -29.76 -21.43 1.69
CA LEU A 390 -30.53 -20.90 2.82
C LEU A 390 -31.93 -21.52 2.89
N LYS A 391 -32.35 -21.83 4.12
CA LYS A 391 -33.72 -22.26 4.45
C LYS A 391 -34.23 -21.54 5.70
N ARG A 392 -35.53 -21.70 5.93
CA ARG A 392 -36.21 -21.14 7.10
C ARG A 392 -35.56 -21.64 8.39
N GLY A 393 -35.27 -20.72 9.30
CA GLY A 393 -34.62 -21.02 10.59
C GLY A 393 -33.09 -20.94 10.57
N ASP A 394 -32.47 -20.73 9.42
CA ASP A 394 -31.04 -20.40 9.35
C ASP A 394 -30.78 -18.97 9.85
N VAL A 395 -29.54 -18.71 10.25
CA VAL A 395 -29.05 -17.39 10.66
C VAL A 395 -27.86 -17.01 9.79
N VAL A 396 -27.80 -15.78 9.30
CA VAL A 396 -26.70 -15.29 8.44
C VAL A 396 -26.05 -14.06 9.07
N LEU A 397 -24.75 -14.15 9.35
CA LEU A 397 -23.91 -13.02 9.75
C LEU A 397 -23.20 -12.49 8.52
N ILE A 398 -23.31 -11.19 8.26
CA ILE A 398 -22.70 -10.55 7.09
C ILE A 398 -21.80 -9.41 7.57
N GLN A 399 -20.49 -9.51 7.29
CA GLN A 399 -19.49 -8.51 7.66
C GLN A 399 -18.63 -8.11 6.46
N PHE A 400 -18.77 -6.87 6.00
CA PHE A 400 -17.95 -6.26 4.94
C PHE A 400 -17.57 -4.82 5.30
N GLY A 401 -16.56 -4.26 4.62
CA GLY A 401 -16.06 -2.91 4.89
C GLY A 401 -14.55 -2.74 4.64
N HIS A 402 -13.72 -3.73 5.01
CA HIS A 402 -12.25 -3.65 4.83
C HIS A 402 -11.80 -3.51 3.37
N ASN A 403 -12.64 -3.95 2.43
CA ASN A 403 -12.34 -3.95 1.00
C ASN A 403 -13.27 -3.01 0.20
N ASP A 404 -14.22 -2.36 0.87
CA ASP A 404 -15.29 -1.59 0.21
C ASP A 404 -14.93 -0.12 -0.01
N GLY A 405 -13.94 0.39 0.73
CA GLY A 405 -13.45 1.76 0.60
C GLY A 405 -12.61 2.00 -0.64
N GLY A 406 -12.30 3.27 -0.89
CA GLY A 406 -11.48 3.72 -2.01
C GLY A 406 -12.28 4.22 -3.21
N ARG A 407 -11.57 4.60 -4.28
CA ARG A 407 -12.17 5.12 -5.50
C ARG A 407 -12.46 3.99 -6.49
N ILE A 408 -13.66 3.99 -7.05
CA ILE A 408 -14.05 3.08 -8.15
C ILE A 408 -13.19 3.38 -9.39
N GLY A 409 -12.75 2.34 -10.09
CA GLY A 409 -11.83 2.44 -11.23
C GLY A 409 -10.37 2.72 -10.86
N ASP A 410 -10.01 2.79 -9.57
CA ASP A 410 -8.62 2.81 -9.15
C ASP A 410 -8.05 1.37 -9.16
N PRO A 411 -7.01 1.08 -9.97
CA PRO A 411 -6.41 -0.25 -10.00
C PRO A 411 -5.86 -0.71 -8.64
N ALA A 412 -5.48 0.23 -7.76
CA ALA A 412 -5.03 -0.09 -6.39
C ALA A 412 -6.14 -0.72 -5.55
N MET A 413 -7.41 -0.44 -5.86
CA MET A 413 -8.57 -1.00 -5.17
C MET A 413 -8.95 -2.39 -5.70
N LYS A 414 -8.26 -2.92 -6.71
CA LYS A 414 -8.45 -4.29 -7.25
C LYS A 414 -9.92 -4.61 -7.56
N ASN A 415 -10.67 -3.62 -8.05
CA ASN A 415 -12.12 -3.67 -8.35
C ASN A 415 -13.03 -3.97 -7.15
N ARG A 416 -12.55 -3.73 -5.92
CA ARG A 416 -13.29 -4.04 -4.69
C ARG A 416 -14.17 -2.89 -4.20
N ALA A 417 -13.78 -1.64 -4.48
CA ALA A 417 -14.48 -0.46 -4.00
C ALA A 417 -15.97 -0.47 -4.41
N SER A 418 -16.81 -0.17 -3.44
CA SER A 418 -18.27 0.00 -3.58
C SER A 418 -18.60 1.50 -3.59
N ALA A 419 -19.72 1.92 -4.19
CA ALA A 419 -20.13 3.31 -4.10
C ALA A 419 -20.49 3.64 -2.63
N GLN A 420 -20.33 4.90 -2.23
CA GLN A 420 -20.57 5.32 -0.85
C GLN A 420 -22.08 5.50 -0.62
N GLY A 421 -22.56 5.21 0.60
CA GLY A 421 -23.95 5.43 1.00
C GLY A 421 -24.79 4.16 1.06
N THR A 422 -26.09 4.36 1.30
CA THR A 422 -27.12 3.32 1.41
C THR A 422 -28.17 3.35 0.29
N GLY A 423 -28.16 4.41 -0.53
CA GLY A 423 -29.14 4.63 -1.58
C GLY A 423 -28.94 3.78 -2.84
N ALA A 424 -29.83 3.97 -3.80
CA ALA A 424 -29.87 3.20 -5.05
C ALA A 424 -28.91 3.73 -6.13
N GLU A 425 -28.13 4.77 -5.83
CA GLU A 425 -27.19 5.38 -6.76
C GLU A 425 -26.14 4.37 -7.23
N THR A 426 -25.73 4.53 -8.49
CA THR A 426 -24.68 3.72 -9.09
C THR A 426 -23.57 4.60 -9.65
N VAL A 427 -22.36 4.04 -9.69
CA VAL A 427 -21.19 4.62 -10.34
C VAL A 427 -20.75 3.68 -11.45
N GLU A 428 -20.53 4.18 -12.66
CA GLU A 428 -19.99 3.36 -13.76
C GLU A 428 -18.49 3.11 -13.54
N ASP A 429 -18.08 1.85 -13.60
CA ASP A 429 -16.68 1.41 -13.59
C ASP A 429 -16.34 0.85 -14.97
N THR A 430 -15.33 1.41 -15.63
CA THR A 430 -14.82 0.89 -16.91
C THR A 430 -13.57 0.08 -16.64
N ARG A 431 -13.65 -1.23 -16.84
CA ARG A 431 -12.54 -2.16 -16.63
C ARG A 431 -11.46 -2.00 -17.71
N PRO A 432 -10.22 -2.49 -17.45
CA PRO A 432 -9.13 -2.40 -18.43
C PRO A 432 -9.42 -3.06 -19.79
N ASP A 433 -10.33 -4.03 -19.85
CA ASP A 433 -10.78 -4.69 -21.08
C ASP A 433 -11.91 -3.91 -21.81
N GLY A 434 -12.27 -2.72 -21.32
CA GLY A 434 -13.33 -1.87 -21.86
C GLY A 434 -14.74 -2.25 -21.40
N THR A 435 -14.91 -3.32 -20.62
CA THR A 435 -16.22 -3.69 -20.08
C THR A 435 -16.67 -2.69 -19.02
N LYS A 436 -17.97 -2.38 -19.02
CA LYS A 436 -18.57 -1.42 -18.09
C LYS A 436 -19.42 -2.14 -17.05
N GLU A 437 -19.28 -1.74 -15.79
CA GLU A 437 -20.05 -2.26 -14.66
C GLU A 437 -20.75 -1.11 -13.94
N GLN A 438 -22.05 -1.26 -13.65
CA GLN A 438 -22.75 -0.35 -12.74
C GLN A 438 -22.49 -0.80 -11.30
N VAL A 439 -21.75 0.02 -10.57
CA VAL A 439 -21.37 -0.27 -9.19
C VAL A 439 -22.35 0.38 -8.25
N HIS A 440 -23.08 -0.44 -7.48
CA HIS A 440 -24.01 0.02 -6.47
C HIS A 440 -23.31 0.52 -5.20
N SER A 441 -24.08 1.23 -4.36
CA SER A 441 -23.64 1.64 -3.03
C SER A 441 -23.40 0.44 -2.11
N PHE A 442 -22.55 0.63 -1.09
CA PHE A 442 -22.34 -0.37 -0.05
C PHE A 442 -23.67 -0.83 0.56
N GLY A 443 -24.51 0.10 1.01
CA GLY A 443 -25.77 -0.26 1.64
C GLY A 443 -26.77 -0.90 0.68
N TRP A 444 -26.71 -0.61 -0.62
CA TRP A 444 -27.51 -1.35 -1.61
C TRP A 444 -27.13 -2.84 -1.65
N TYR A 445 -25.84 -3.17 -1.67
CA TYR A 445 -25.40 -4.59 -1.64
C TYR A 445 -25.82 -5.26 -0.33
N MET A 446 -25.62 -4.59 0.80
CA MET A 446 -26.03 -5.12 2.10
C MET A 446 -27.56 -5.33 2.18
N ALA A 447 -28.36 -4.38 1.69
CA ALA A 447 -29.81 -4.50 1.62
C ALA A 447 -30.26 -5.65 0.72
N ARG A 448 -29.57 -5.85 -0.41
CA ARG A 448 -29.83 -6.98 -1.32
C ARG A 448 -29.59 -8.32 -0.64
N TYR A 449 -28.51 -8.45 0.13
CA TYR A 449 -28.24 -9.66 0.92
C TYR A 449 -29.29 -9.91 2.00
N VAL A 450 -29.69 -8.87 2.72
CA VAL A 450 -30.76 -8.95 3.72
C VAL A 450 -32.07 -9.43 3.09
N ALA A 451 -32.48 -8.79 1.98
CA ALA A 451 -33.72 -9.12 1.30
C ALA A 451 -33.74 -10.57 0.81
N ASP A 452 -32.65 -11.02 0.17
CA ASP A 452 -32.52 -12.38 -0.34
C ASP A 452 -32.57 -13.45 0.77
N ALA A 453 -31.88 -13.22 1.88
CA ALA A 453 -31.88 -14.15 3.01
C ALA A 453 -33.23 -14.19 3.73
N LYS A 454 -33.87 -13.03 3.93
CA LYS A 454 -35.21 -12.96 4.52
C LYS A 454 -36.27 -13.61 3.64
N ALA A 455 -36.15 -13.52 2.31
CA ALA A 455 -37.02 -14.25 1.39
C ALA A 455 -36.91 -15.78 1.54
N LYS A 456 -35.78 -16.29 2.02
CA LYS A 456 -35.56 -17.70 2.38
C LYS A 456 -36.02 -18.04 3.81
N GLY A 457 -36.49 -17.06 4.56
CA GLY A 457 -36.93 -17.22 5.96
C GLY A 457 -35.78 -17.30 6.96
N ALA A 458 -34.59 -16.82 6.60
CA ALA A 458 -33.44 -16.74 7.50
C ALA A 458 -33.48 -15.45 8.34
N THR A 459 -32.92 -15.52 9.54
CA THR A 459 -32.63 -14.34 10.37
C THR A 459 -31.29 -13.74 9.92
N VAL A 460 -31.24 -12.43 9.71
CA VAL A 460 -30.04 -11.75 9.21
C VAL A 460 -29.46 -10.84 10.28
N VAL A 461 -28.15 -10.90 10.47
CA VAL A 461 -27.37 -10.01 11.34
C VAL A 461 -26.32 -9.31 10.48
N LEU A 462 -26.44 -8.00 10.31
CA LEU A 462 -25.37 -7.18 9.76
C LEU A 462 -24.34 -6.87 10.86
N VAL A 463 -23.07 -7.05 10.55
CA VAL A 463 -21.97 -7.01 11.51
C VAL A 463 -20.95 -5.99 11.05
N SER A 464 -20.68 -4.97 11.86
CA SER A 464 -19.64 -3.99 11.52
C SER A 464 -18.24 -4.63 11.52
N PRO A 465 -17.26 -4.14 10.74
CA PRO A 465 -15.95 -4.78 10.66
C PRO A 465 -15.16 -4.74 11.97
N VAL A 466 -14.28 -5.72 12.21
CA VAL A 466 -13.28 -5.62 13.28
C VAL A 466 -12.35 -4.41 13.02
N PRO A 467 -11.90 -3.66 14.04
CA PRO A 467 -11.05 -2.48 13.84
C PRO A 467 -9.63 -2.88 13.41
N HIS A 468 -8.95 -2.00 12.67
CA HIS A 468 -7.53 -2.18 12.38
C HIS A 468 -6.66 -2.03 13.65
N ARG A 469 -5.49 -2.68 13.66
CA ARG A 469 -4.48 -2.64 14.74
C ARG A 469 -4.10 -1.22 15.14
N ASP A 470 -4.10 -0.28 14.19
CA ASP A 470 -3.73 1.12 14.38
C ASP A 470 -4.93 2.06 14.62
N ARG A 471 -6.15 1.52 14.77
CA ARG A 471 -7.41 2.30 14.74
C ARG A 471 -8.44 1.85 15.80
N TRP A 472 -8.01 1.52 17.01
CA TRP A 472 -8.93 1.12 18.09
C TRP A 472 -8.80 1.96 19.38
N GLU A 473 -7.64 2.59 19.61
CA GLU A 473 -7.38 3.36 20.83
C GLU A 473 -8.33 4.55 20.93
N GLU A 474 -8.35 5.39 19.88
CA GLU A 474 -9.13 6.62 19.82
C GLU A 474 -10.16 6.58 18.68
N GLY A 475 -11.37 7.04 18.97
CA GLY A 475 -12.47 7.09 18.00
C GLY A 475 -13.05 5.71 17.64
N ARG A 476 -13.66 5.64 16.45
CA ARG A 476 -14.29 4.45 15.87
C ARG A 476 -13.78 4.30 14.45
N ASP A 477 -13.17 3.16 14.12
CA ASP A 477 -12.56 2.93 12.82
C ASP A 477 -13.59 3.01 11.69
N PHE A 478 -14.33 1.93 11.45
CA PHE A 478 -15.33 1.80 10.40
C PHE A 478 -16.64 2.54 10.72
N ALA A 479 -16.57 3.75 11.28
CA ALA A 479 -17.73 4.52 11.72
C ALA A 479 -18.80 4.62 10.63
N THR A 480 -18.40 5.02 9.42
CA THR A 480 -19.32 5.19 8.28
C THR A 480 -19.95 3.87 7.83
N PHE A 481 -19.18 2.80 7.66
CA PHE A 481 -19.72 1.50 7.24
C PHE A 481 -20.66 0.92 8.30
N ALA A 482 -20.31 1.06 9.58
CA ALA A 482 -21.12 0.59 10.67
C ALA A 482 -22.43 1.39 10.83
N ASP A 483 -22.43 2.68 10.49
CA ASP A 483 -23.65 3.48 10.43
C ASP A 483 -24.54 3.07 9.25
N TRP A 484 -23.96 2.79 8.08
CA TRP A 484 -24.71 2.24 6.93
C TRP A 484 -25.28 0.85 7.19
N ASP A 485 -24.52 -0.05 7.83
CA ASP A 485 -25.03 -1.37 8.22
C ASP A 485 -26.20 -1.24 9.19
N ARG A 486 -26.12 -0.33 10.16
CA ARG A 486 -27.21 -0.06 11.10
C ARG A 486 -28.45 0.45 10.38
N GLU A 487 -28.29 1.46 9.52
CA GLU A 487 -29.38 2.03 8.72
C GLU A 487 -30.04 0.97 7.83
N VAL A 488 -29.25 0.15 7.13
CA VAL A 488 -29.76 -0.94 6.29
C VAL A 488 -30.48 -1.99 7.12
N ALA A 489 -29.94 -2.37 8.28
CA ALA A 489 -30.56 -3.34 9.15
C ALA A 489 -31.92 -2.86 9.65
N GLU A 490 -32.00 -1.61 10.12
CA GLU A 490 -33.25 -0.98 10.55
C GLU A 490 -34.28 -0.91 9.41
N ALA A 491 -33.87 -0.41 8.24
CA ALA A 491 -34.77 -0.24 7.09
C ALA A 491 -35.29 -1.58 6.52
N ASN A 492 -34.54 -2.66 6.66
CA ASN A 492 -34.88 -3.97 6.07
C ASN A 492 -35.30 -5.01 7.13
N GLY A 493 -35.42 -4.61 8.39
CA GLY A 493 -35.79 -5.48 9.52
C GLY A 493 -34.81 -6.64 9.73
N ALA A 494 -33.52 -6.37 9.59
CA ALA A 494 -32.44 -7.26 10.05
C ALA A 494 -31.96 -6.79 11.44
N LEU A 495 -31.11 -7.60 12.06
CA LEU A 495 -30.41 -7.24 13.29
C LEU A 495 -29.07 -6.57 12.93
N PHE A 496 -28.57 -5.71 13.82
CA PHE A 496 -27.24 -5.11 13.71
C PHE A 496 -26.39 -5.45 14.94
N MET A 497 -25.15 -5.86 14.71
CA MET A 497 -24.15 -6.12 15.76
C MET A 497 -22.92 -5.24 15.53
N ASP A 498 -22.64 -4.34 16.46
CA ASP A 498 -21.52 -3.41 16.36
C ASP A 498 -20.19 -4.05 16.82
N LEU A 499 -19.68 -4.98 16.03
CA LEU A 499 -18.45 -5.70 16.35
C LEU A 499 -17.22 -4.78 16.38
N THR A 500 -17.21 -3.68 15.60
CA THR A 500 -16.15 -2.66 15.68
C THR A 500 -15.97 -2.18 17.12
N LEU A 501 -17.05 -1.80 17.79
CA LEU A 501 -16.99 -1.30 19.17
C LEU A 501 -16.74 -2.42 20.18
N LEU A 502 -17.38 -3.58 20.02
CA LEU A 502 -17.15 -4.73 20.92
C LEU A 502 -15.67 -5.14 20.97
N VAL A 503 -15.01 -5.17 19.81
CA VAL A 503 -13.58 -5.49 19.72
C VAL A 503 -12.72 -4.33 20.22
N ALA A 504 -13.01 -3.08 19.83
CA ALA A 504 -12.24 -1.91 20.28
C ALA A 504 -12.27 -1.75 21.81
N ASP A 505 -13.43 -1.93 22.44
CA ASP A 505 -13.55 -1.89 23.90
C ASP A 505 -12.82 -3.05 24.57
N GLY A 506 -12.82 -4.23 23.94
CA GLY A 506 -11.97 -5.34 24.35
C GLY A 506 -10.49 -4.96 24.32
N TYR A 507 -10.01 -4.39 23.21
CA TYR A 507 -8.63 -3.95 23.03
C TYR A 507 -8.22 -2.90 24.05
N ARG A 508 -9.09 -1.92 24.32
CA ARG A 508 -8.90 -0.91 25.38
C ARG A 508 -8.70 -1.53 26.76
N ARG A 509 -9.39 -2.62 27.08
CA ARG A 509 -9.22 -3.32 28.36
C ARG A 509 -7.90 -4.07 28.48
N ILE A 510 -7.41 -4.68 27.39
CA ILE A 510 -6.17 -5.48 27.43
C ILE A 510 -4.91 -4.65 27.17
N GLY A 511 -5.06 -3.43 26.63
CA GLY A 511 -3.98 -2.47 26.39
C GLY A 511 -3.12 -2.77 25.16
N ALA A 512 -2.49 -1.73 24.61
CA ALA A 512 -1.82 -1.76 23.31
C ALA A 512 -0.74 -2.84 23.19
N ALA A 513 0.08 -3.03 24.23
CA ALA A 513 1.12 -4.06 24.22
C ALA A 513 0.57 -5.47 24.00
N LYS A 514 -0.63 -5.78 24.53
CA LYS A 514 -1.27 -7.08 24.31
C LYS A 514 -1.93 -7.15 22.94
N VAL A 515 -2.62 -6.07 22.54
CA VAL A 515 -3.27 -5.98 21.22
C VAL A 515 -2.27 -6.21 20.10
N ASP A 516 -1.06 -5.65 20.22
CA ASP A 516 0.03 -5.83 19.26
C ASP A 516 0.40 -7.29 19.01
N THR A 517 0.20 -8.17 20.00
CA THR A 517 0.46 -9.62 19.89
C THR A 517 -0.67 -10.40 19.21
N LEU A 518 -1.81 -9.77 18.92
CA LEU A 518 -3.00 -10.42 18.35
C LEU A 518 -3.02 -10.39 16.81
N PHE A 519 -2.09 -9.69 16.17
CA PHE A 519 -2.04 -9.53 14.72
C PHE A 519 -0.97 -10.42 14.09
N ALA A 520 -1.28 -10.95 12.91
CA ALA A 520 -0.36 -11.68 12.03
C ALA A 520 0.37 -10.74 11.06
N ASP A 521 -0.17 -9.53 10.86
CA ASP A 521 0.44 -8.48 10.06
C ASP A 521 0.45 -7.13 10.79
N ALA A 522 0.94 -6.09 10.10
CA ALA A 522 1.10 -4.78 10.69
C ALA A 522 -0.22 -4.02 10.93
N ARG A 523 -1.37 -4.50 10.43
CA ARG A 523 -2.57 -3.67 10.39
C ARG A 523 -3.92 -4.37 10.50
N THR A 524 -4.17 -5.42 9.73
CA THR A 524 -5.54 -5.90 9.48
C THR A 524 -5.75 -7.32 9.98
N HIS A 525 -4.85 -8.25 9.63
CA HIS A 525 -5.12 -9.66 9.84
C HIS A 525 -4.70 -10.09 11.24
N THR A 526 -5.63 -10.68 11.97
CA THR A 526 -5.36 -11.31 13.26
C THR A 526 -4.61 -12.63 13.09
N ASN A 527 -3.80 -12.99 14.09
CA ASN A 527 -3.28 -14.35 14.22
C ASN A 527 -4.29 -15.25 14.96
N ALA A 528 -3.90 -16.48 15.29
CA ALA A 528 -4.77 -17.42 16.00
C ALA A 528 -5.37 -16.86 17.30
N ALA A 529 -4.57 -16.16 18.11
CA ALA A 529 -5.03 -15.58 19.38
C ALA A 529 -5.95 -14.38 19.15
N GLY A 530 -5.66 -13.53 18.16
CA GLY A 530 -6.53 -12.41 17.81
C GLY A 530 -7.87 -12.86 17.20
N ALA A 531 -7.85 -13.91 16.38
CA ALA A 531 -9.07 -14.50 15.82
C ALA A 531 -9.97 -15.07 16.92
N GLU A 532 -9.38 -15.74 17.91
CA GLU A 532 -10.08 -16.26 19.09
C GLU A 532 -10.67 -15.11 19.92
N PHE A 533 -9.86 -14.08 20.19
CA PHE A 533 -10.32 -12.87 20.88
C PHE A 533 -11.53 -12.23 20.18
N ASN A 534 -11.49 -12.13 18.85
CA ASN A 534 -12.59 -11.55 18.08
C ASN A 534 -13.82 -12.47 18.09
N ALA A 535 -13.65 -13.79 18.02
CA ALA A 535 -14.76 -14.75 18.08
C ALA A 535 -15.49 -14.72 19.43
N GLU A 536 -14.78 -14.56 20.54
CA GLU A 536 -15.42 -14.35 21.86
C GLU A 536 -16.34 -13.12 21.86
N ARG A 537 -15.94 -12.04 21.18
CA ARG A 537 -16.68 -10.77 21.13
C ARG A 537 -17.88 -10.89 20.21
N VAL A 538 -17.75 -11.65 19.12
CA VAL A 538 -18.87 -12.08 18.29
C VAL A 538 -19.89 -12.84 19.13
N VAL A 539 -19.46 -13.83 19.92
CA VAL A 539 -20.37 -14.61 20.77
C VAL A 539 -21.05 -13.73 21.82
N ALA A 540 -20.32 -12.80 22.45
CA ALA A 540 -20.89 -11.84 23.39
C ALA A 540 -21.95 -10.94 22.71
N GLY A 541 -21.65 -10.44 21.51
CA GLY A 541 -22.58 -9.65 20.70
C GLY A 541 -23.82 -10.43 20.30
N LEU A 542 -23.67 -11.69 19.89
CA LEU A 542 -24.78 -12.58 19.53
C LEU A 542 -25.73 -12.83 20.70
N LYS A 543 -25.22 -13.02 21.92
CA LYS A 543 -26.04 -13.15 23.13
C LYS A 543 -26.84 -11.88 23.44
N ALA A 544 -26.29 -10.71 23.10
CA ALA A 544 -26.91 -9.42 23.35
C ALA A 544 -27.94 -9.01 22.28
N LEU A 545 -28.05 -9.76 21.17
CA LEU A 545 -29.02 -9.45 20.12
C LEU A 545 -30.47 -9.59 20.62
N PRO A 546 -31.38 -8.70 20.18
CA PRO A 546 -32.81 -8.81 20.48
C PRO A 546 -33.37 -10.19 20.10
N GLY A 547 -34.10 -10.81 21.02
CA GLY A 547 -34.70 -12.14 20.84
C GLY A 547 -33.73 -13.32 20.92
N ASN A 548 -32.42 -13.07 21.07
CA ASN A 548 -31.36 -14.08 21.23
C ASN A 548 -31.53 -15.28 20.25
N PRO A 549 -31.50 -15.03 18.93
CA PRO A 549 -31.87 -16.03 17.91
C PRO A 549 -31.00 -17.29 17.93
N LEU A 550 -29.82 -17.20 18.55
CA LEU A 550 -28.86 -18.30 18.64
C LEU A 550 -28.74 -18.91 20.06
N GLY A 551 -29.47 -18.38 21.04
CA GLY A 551 -29.35 -18.75 22.45
C GLY A 551 -29.51 -20.24 22.73
N ALA A 552 -30.44 -20.89 22.03
CA ALA A 552 -30.73 -22.31 22.19
C ALA A 552 -29.65 -23.23 21.62
N TYR A 553 -28.69 -22.70 20.85
CA TYR A 553 -27.66 -23.49 20.16
C TYR A 553 -26.26 -23.33 20.75
N PHE A 554 -26.08 -22.46 21.74
CA PHE A 554 -24.79 -22.27 22.41
C PHE A 554 -24.33 -23.55 23.12
N ALA A 555 -23.04 -23.86 22.97
CA ALA A 555 -22.35 -24.89 23.76
C ALA A 555 -21.85 -24.31 25.10
N ASP A 556 -21.39 -25.18 26.01
CA ASP A 556 -20.86 -24.78 27.32
C ASP A 556 -19.74 -23.74 27.21
N ARG A 557 -18.90 -23.83 26.17
CA ARG A 557 -17.85 -22.84 25.88
C ARG A 557 -18.40 -21.43 25.70
N ALA A 558 -19.54 -21.29 25.02
CA ALA A 558 -20.19 -19.99 24.88
C ALA A 558 -20.71 -19.49 26.21
N LEU A 559 -21.24 -20.34 27.08
CA LEU A 559 -21.69 -19.93 28.41
C LEU A 559 -20.54 -19.43 29.29
N ALA A 560 -19.33 -20.00 29.12
CA ALA A 560 -18.12 -19.58 29.83
C ALA A 560 -17.49 -18.28 29.29
N ALA A 561 -17.74 -17.91 28.03
CA ALA A 561 -17.28 -16.66 27.46
C ALA A 561 -18.11 -15.48 28.00
N GLN A 562 -17.46 -14.59 28.76
CA GLN A 562 -18.05 -13.38 29.35
C GLN A 562 -17.86 -12.16 28.45
#